data_AF-A0A9E3W1E9-F1
#
_entry.id   AF-A0A9E3W1E9-F1
#
_cell.length_a   1.000
_cell.length_b   1.000
_cell.length_c   1.000
_cell.angle_alpha   90.00
_cell.angle_beta   90.00
_cell.angle_gamma   90.00
#
_symmetry.space_group_name_H-M   'P 1'
#
loop_
_entity.id
_entity.type
_entity.pdbx_description
1 polymer ?
#
loop_
_entity_poly.entity_id
_entity_poly.type
_entity_poly.pdbx_seq_one_letter_code
_entity_poly.pdbx_strand_id
1 'polypeptide(L)'
;AAYLLALAHFEQGQAGLAEDKVFAMADRYPSYEYWLAKSYILLADIYAANENVFQARETLKSIIENYSGDDLKQIAIQKLQKLESKE
;
A
#
# COMPACT_ATOMS: atom_id res chain seq x y z
N ALA A 1 -17.65 -10.67 4.35
CA ALA A 1 -18.45 -10.53 5.59
C ALA A 1 -17.69 -9.78 6.69
N ALA A 2 -16.48 -10.21 7.09
CA ALA A 2 -15.73 -9.57 8.20
C ALA A 2 -15.35 -8.09 7.96
N TYR A 3 -14.98 -7.72 6.73
CA TYR A 3 -14.64 -6.33 6.36
C TYR A 3 -15.82 -5.35 6.52
N LEU A 4 -17.02 -5.77 6.10
CA LEU A 4 -18.24 -4.95 6.24
C LEU A 4 -18.65 -4.77 7.71
N LEU A 5 -18.36 -5.78 8.54
CA LEU A 5 -18.60 -5.71 9.98
C LEU A 5 -17.63 -4.73 10.66
N ALA A 6 -16.35 -4.75 10.27
CA ALA A 6 -15.34 -3.81 10.77
C ALA A 6 -15.66 -2.37 10.35
N LEU A 7 -16.13 -2.17 9.11
CA LEU A 7 -16.56 -0.86 8.62
C LEU A 7 -17.78 -0.33 9.40
N ALA A 8 -18.78 -1.17 9.65
CA ALA A 8 -19.95 -0.79 10.45
C ALA A 8 -19.59 -0.42 11.90
N HIS A 9 -18.63 -1.12 12.52
CA HIS A 9 -18.15 -0.78 13.86
C HIS A 9 -17.31 0.50 13.89
N PHE A 10 -16.56 0.78 12.83
CA PHE A 10 -15.82 2.03 12.67
C PHE A 10 -16.74 3.24 12.51
N GLU A 11 -17.81 3.12 11.71
CA GLU A 11 -18.84 4.15 11.56
C GLU A 11 -19.65 4.41 12.84
N GLN A 12 -19.70 3.43 13.76
CA GLN A 12 -20.32 3.57 15.08
C GLN A 12 -19.39 4.16 16.16
N GLY A 13 -18.19 4.63 15.78
CA GLY A 13 -17.23 5.24 16.72
C GLY A 13 -16.53 4.25 17.64
N GLN A 14 -16.68 2.94 17.40
CA GLN A 14 -16.06 1.86 18.18
C GLN A 14 -14.73 1.43 17.55
N ALA A 15 -13.84 2.39 17.33
CA ALA A 15 -12.59 2.21 16.61
C ALA A 15 -11.71 1.08 17.19
N GLY A 16 -11.66 0.95 18.52
CA GLY A 16 -10.84 -0.09 19.17
C GLY A 16 -11.30 -1.53 18.88
N LEU A 17 -12.61 -1.78 18.73
CA LEU A 17 -13.13 -3.10 18.37
C LEU A 17 -12.96 -3.40 16.87
N ALA A 18 -12.94 -2.37 16.04
CA ALA A 18 -12.62 -2.50 14.62
C ALA A 18 -11.13 -2.81 14.43
N GLU A 19 -10.24 -2.15 15.18
CA GLU A 19 -8.80 -2.45 15.21
C GLU A 19 -8.53 -3.89 15.63
N ASP A 20 -9.09 -4.34 16.75
CA ASP A 20 -8.84 -5.70 17.26
C ASP A 20 -9.28 -6.80 16.26
N LYS A 21 -10.40 -6.58 15.55
CA LYS A 21 -10.86 -7.48 14.48
C LYS A 21 -9.99 -7.42 13.23
N VAL A 22 -9.40 -6.28 12.90
CA VAL A 22 -8.45 -6.11 11.80
C VAL A 22 -7.11 -6.76 12.14
N PHE A 23 -6.64 -6.64 13.38
CA PHE A 23 -5.43 -7.32 13.86
C PHE A 23 -5.59 -8.84 13.92
N ALA A 24 -6.74 -9.35 14.37
CA ALA A 24 -7.05 -10.77 14.31
C ALA A 24 -7.20 -11.31 12.86
N MET A 25 -7.48 -10.44 11.88
CA MET A 25 -7.36 -10.77 10.46
C MET A 25 -5.90 -10.73 9.99
N ALA A 26 -5.09 -9.76 10.40
CA ALA A 26 -3.67 -9.69 10.04
C ALA A 26 -2.88 -10.94 10.51
N ASP A 27 -3.25 -11.51 11.66
CA ASP A 27 -2.63 -12.74 12.19
C ASP A 27 -3.03 -14.01 11.39
N ARG A 28 -4.18 -13.97 10.70
CA ARG A 28 -4.69 -15.07 9.84
C ARG A 28 -4.43 -14.88 8.35
N TYR A 29 -4.04 -13.70 7.90
CA TYR A 29 -3.89 -13.35 6.49
C TYR A 29 -2.56 -12.61 6.27
N PRO A 30 -1.60 -13.18 5.51
CA PRO A 30 -0.26 -12.59 5.23
C PRO A 30 -0.30 -11.30 4.38
N SER A 31 -1.45 -10.63 4.29
CA SER A 31 -1.75 -9.51 3.40
C SER A 31 -1.33 -8.14 3.94
N TYR A 32 -0.62 -8.06 5.07
CA TYR A 32 -0.15 -6.78 5.60
C TYR A 32 0.89 -6.15 4.66
N GLU A 33 1.80 -6.96 4.11
CA GLU A 33 2.78 -6.52 3.13
C GLU A 33 2.12 -6.06 1.82
N TYR A 34 1.05 -6.74 1.38
CA TYR A 34 0.31 -6.38 0.17
C TYR A 34 -0.35 -5.01 0.30
N TRP A 35 -1.10 -4.78 1.38
CA TRP A 35 -1.79 -3.49 1.57
C TRP A 35 -0.81 -2.35 1.86
N LEU A 36 0.30 -2.63 2.54
CA LEU A 36 1.38 -1.69 2.76
C LEU A 36 2.05 -1.30 1.42
N ALA A 37 2.48 -2.27 0.62
CA ALA A 37 3.07 -2.02 -0.69
C ALA A 37 2.11 -1.26 -1.60
N LYS A 38 0.80 -1.58 -1.57
CA LYS A 38 -0.22 -0.86 -2.34
C LYS A 38 -0.35 0.61 -1.92
N SER A 39 -0.23 0.90 -0.63
CA SER A 39 -0.25 2.27 -0.10
C SER A 39 0.99 3.06 -0.53
N TYR A 40 2.16 2.42 -0.55
CA TYR A 40 3.40 3.03 -1.01
C TYR A 40 3.39 3.30 -2.53
N ILE A 41 2.76 2.43 -3.33
CA ILE A 41 2.56 2.68 -4.77
C ILE A 41 1.75 3.97 -4.97
N LEU A 42 0.67 4.14 -4.21
CA LEU A 42 -0.15 5.35 -4.27
C LEU A 42 0.64 6.59 -3.85
N LEU A 43 1.47 6.48 -2.80
CA LEU A 43 2.34 7.57 -2.37
C LEU A 43 3.33 8.00 -3.46
N ALA A 44 3.90 7.05 -4.19
CA ALA A 44 4.78 7.36 -5.31
C ALA A 44 4.07 8.10 -6.46
N ASP A 45 2.82 7.74 -6.76
CA ASP A 45 2.01 8.45 -7.76
C ASP A 45 1.75 9.91 -7.35
N ILE A 46 1.50 10.15 -6.04
CA ILE A 46 1.32 11.51 -5.50
C ILE A 46 2.62 12.31 -5.62
N TYR A 47 3.78 11.71 -5.28
CA TYR A 47 5.06 12.39 -5.45
C TYR A 47 5.36 12.74 -6.90
N ALA A 48 5.04 11.83 -7.85
CA ALA A 48 5.20 12.09 -9.27
C ALA A 48 4.30 13.23 -9.77
N ALA A 49 3.06 13.32 -9.27
CA ALA A 49 2.12 14.39 -9.60
C ALA A 49 2.58 15.76 -9.06
N ASN A 50 3.28 15.78 -7.92
CA ASN A 50 3.85 16.98 -7.31
C ASN A 50 5.25 17.33 -7.83
N GLU A 51 5.64 16.79 -8.99
CA GLU A 51 6.97 16.98 -9.63
C GLU A 51 8.16 16.53 -8.74
N ASN A 52 7.88 15.80 -7.65
CA ASN A 52 8.88 15.24 -6.75
C ASN A 52 9.28 13.84 -7.23
N VAL A 53 9.84 13.78 -8.43
CA VAL A 53 10.23 12.54 -9.11
C VAL A 53 11.26 11.76 -8.30
N PHE A 54 12.14 12.44 -7.57
CA PHE A 54 13.12 11.80 -6.69
C PHE A 54 12.45 10.94 -5.60
N GLN A 55 11.52 11.52 -4.83
CA GLN A 55 10.81 10.79 -3.78
C GLN A 55 9.90 9.69 -4.36
N ALA A 56 9.29 9.93 -5.53
CA ALA A 56 8.51 8.91 -6.23
C ALA A 56 9.36 7.67 -6.56
N ARG A 57 10.58 7.87 -7.08
CA ARG A 57 11.50 6.78 -7.42
C ARG A 57 11.92 5.98 -6.19
N GLU A 58 12.35 6.66 -5.14
CA GLU A 58 12.81 5.99 -3.91
C GLU A 58 11.67 5.19 -3.24
N THR A 59 10.45 5.73 -3.25
CA THR A 59 9.27 5.02 -2.74
C THR A 59 9.00 3.73 -3.52
N LEU A 60 9.07 3.76 -4.86
CA LEU A 60 8.87 2.57 -5.70
C LEU A 60 9.99 1.55 -5.53
N LYS A 61 11.26 1.99 -5.42
CA LYS A 61 12.40 1.11 -5.15
C LYS A 61 12.25 0.39 -3.82
N SER A 62 11.82 1.09 -2.77
CA SER A 62 11.57 0.49 -1.46
C SER A 62 10.57 -0.67 -1.56
N ILE A 63 9.54 -0.55 -2.40
CA ILE A 63 8.58 -1.64 -2.64
C ILE A 63 9.25 -2.79 -3.39
N ILE A 64 10.04 -2.52 -4.42
CA ILE A 64 10.74 -3.55 -5.19
C ILE A 64 11.74 -4.32 -4.31
N GLU A 65 12.40 -3.65 -3.39
CA GLU A 65 13.40 -4.29 -2.51
C GLU A 65 12.75 -5.06 -1.36
N ASN A 66 11.67 -4.52 -0.78
CA ASN A 66 11.11 -5.03 0.48
C ASN A 66 9.80 -5.82 0.32
N TYR A 67 9.10 -5.74 -0.82
CA TYR A 67 7.88 -6.51 -1.05
C TYR A 67 8.18 -7.89 -1.65
N SER A 68 7.72 -8.93 -0.95
CA SER A 68 7.94 -10.34 -1.30
C SER A 68 7.01 -10.85 -2.41
N GLY A 69 5.87 -10.19 -2.64
CA GLY A 69 4.96 -10.56 -3.73
C GLY A 69 5.44 -10.03 -5.09
N ASP A 70 5.22 -10.81 -6.15
CA ASP A 70 5.61 -10.37 -7.51
C ASP A 70 4.62 -9.34 -8.09
N ASP A 71 3.36 -9.44 -7.70
CA ASP A 71 2.25 -8.65 -8.26
C ASP A 71 2.43 -7.14 -8.12
N LEU A 72 2.62 -6.62 -6.89
CA LEU A 72 2.84 -5.19 -6.67
C LEU A 72 4.27 -4.75 -7.02
N LYS A 73 5.23 -5.68 -6.97
CA LYS A 73 6.60 -5.44 -7.41
C LYS A 73 6.66 -5.13 -8.90
N GLN A 74 5.95 -5.88 -9.76
CA GLN A 74 5.86 -5.58 -11.19
C GLN A 74 5.22 -4.21 -11.44
N ILE A 75 4.16 -3.84 -10.70
CA ILE A 75 3.53 -2.53 -10.81
C ILE A 75 4.52 -1.42 -10.44
N ALA A 76 5.30 -1.60 -9.37
CA ALA A 76 6.30 -0.65 -8.94
C ALA A 76 7.42 -0.47 -9.99
N ILE A 77 7.90 -1.56 -10.60
CA ILE A 77 8.91 -1.54 -11.68
C ILE A 77 8.39 -0.77 -12.90
N GLN A 78 7.17 -1.05 -13.36
CA GLN A 78 6.58 -0.39 -14.52
C GLN A 78 6.43 1.13 -14.29
N LYS A 79 5.98 1.52 -13.09
CA LYS A 79 5.87 2.93 -12.73
C LYS A 79 7.23 3.60 -12.66
N LEU A 80 8.23 2.93 -12.11
CA LEU A 80 9.60 3.44 -12.03
C LEU A 80 10.17 3.71 -13.41
N GLN A 81 10.07 2.74 -14.33
CA GLN A 81 10.52 2.89 -15.72
C GLN A 81 9.81 4.04 -16.45
N LYS A 82 8.52 4.24 -16.19
CA LYS A 82 7.75 5.35 -16.76
C LYS A 82 8.20 6.71 -16.24
N LEU A 83 8.66 6.80 -15.00
CA LEU A 83 9.23 8.02 -14.44
C LEU A 83 10.61 8.31 -15.06
N GLU A 84 11.45 7.29 -15.21
CA GLU A 84 12.80 7.43 -15.79
C GLU A 84 12.77 7.72 -17.29
N SER A 85 11.76 7.24 -18.02
CA SER A 85 11.59 7.53 -19.45
C SER A 85 11.06 8.94 -19.74
N LYS A 86 10.69 9.69 -18.70
CA LYS A 86 10.18 11.06 -18.79
C LYS A 86 11.23 12.13 -18.44
N GLU A 87 12.42 11.72 -17.98
CA GLU A 87 13.62 12.56 -17.90
C GLU A 87 14.32 12.65 -19.26
#